data_AF-A0A401WCD8-F1
#
_entry.id   AF-A0A401WCD8-F1
#
_cell.length_a   1.000
_cell.length_b   1.000
_cell.length_c   1.000
_cell.angle_alpha   90.00
_cell.angle_beta   90.00
_cell.angle_gamma   90.00
#
_symmetry.space_group_name_H-M   'P 1'
#
loop_
_entity.id
_entity.type
_entity.pdbx_description
1 polymer ?
#
loop_
_entity_poly.entity_id
_entity_poly.type
_entity_poly.pdbx_seq_one_letter_code
_entity_poly.pdbx_strand_id
1 'polypeptide(L)'
;MKTVARVAVAASVVGSVLVPLGVLYLYIGWGPGRAEPGDLVGTWSGPRGAQVTLREDGSATATEVPGGYSGYHPVHTFSGTGTWTLPKAPNSAAEQVIRVEVVTGPGESATVELLIDGDGARDGIHVPVSAESALGIDFRKTA
;
A
#
# COMPACT_ATOMS: atom_id res chain seq x y z
N MET A 1 7.52 49.54 34.02
CA MET A 1 6.11 49.11 33.86
C MET A 1 5.75 49.37 32.40
N LYS A 2 5.35 48.45 31.51
CA LYS A 2 4.92 47.04 31.52
C LYS A 2 5.47 46.43 30.20
N THR A 3 6.34 45.44 30.26
CA THR A 3 6.07 44.00 30.04
C THR A 3 5.74 43.62 28.59
N VAL A 4 6.71 42.91 28.01
CA VAL A 4 6.71 42.07 26.80
C VAL A 4 5.39 41.31 26.60
N ALA A 5 4.82 41.37 25.39
CA ALA A 5 3.80 40.43 24.94
C ALA A 5 4.43 39.43 23.96
N ARG A 6 4.76 38.25 24.47
CA ARG A 6 5.03 37.04 23.69
C ARG A 6 3.73 36.69 22.97
N VAL A 7 3.70 36.71 21.65
CA VAL A 7 2.58 36.15 20.88
C VAL A 7 2.70 34.64 20.98
N ALA A 8 1.85 34.06 21.82
CA ALA A 8 1.68 32.63 21.96
C ALA A 8 1.21 32.04 20.62
N VAL A 9 2.01 31.15 20.04
CA VAL A 9 1.55 30.25 18.98
C VAL A 9 0.55 29.30 19.64
N ALA A 10 -0.74 29.56 19.42
CA ALA A 10 -1.80 28.67 19.84
C ALA A 10 -1.61 27.33 19.13
N ALA A 11 -1.25 26.31 19.91
CA ALA A 11 -1.27 24.92 19.50
C ALA A 11 -2.73 24.52 19.24
N SER A 12 -3.18 24.66 18.00
CA SER A 12 -4.49 24.16 17.58
C SER A 12 -4.36 22.70 17.19
N VAL A 13 -4.69 21.85 18.16
CA VAL A 13 -5.06 20.45 17.98
C VAL A 13 -6.22 20.39 16.97
N VAL A 14 -5.94 20.00 15.73
CA VAL A 14 -6.94 19.40 14.85
C VAL A 14 -6.54 17.95 14.67
N GLY A 15 -6.66 17.22 15.78
CA GLY A 15 -6.76 15.78 15.76
C GLY A 15 -8.14 15.37 15.24
N SER A 16 -8.16 14.21 14.60
CA SER A 16 -9.37 13.39 14.42
C SER A 16 -10.32 13.83 13.31
N VAL A 17 -9.88 13.75 12.06
CA VAL A 17 -10.81 13.35 10.99
C VAL A 17 -10.99 11.84 11.10
N LEU A 18 -12.00 11.45 11.87
CA LEU A 18 -12.60 10.12 11.84
C LEU A 18 -13.09 9.86 10.42
N VAL A 19 -12.35 9.06 9.64
CA VAL A 19 -12.86 8.43 8.43
C VAL A 19 -13.50 7.11 8.86
N PRO A 20 -14.84 6.99 8.88
CA PRO A 20 -15.45 5.71 9.18
C PRO A 20 -15.28 4.80 7.94
N LEU A 21 -14.82 3.57 8.16
CA LEU A 21 -14.97 2.42 7.25
C LEU A 21 -14.06 2.31 6.01
N GLY A 22 -12.79 2.68 6.14
CA GLY A 22 -11.72 2.31 5.21
C GLY A 22 -10.54 3.23 5.42
N VAL A 23 -9.47 2.74 6.04
CA VAL A 23 -8.31 3.57 6.42
C VAL A 23 -7.64 4.07 5.14
N LEU A 24 -7.97 5.31 4.76
CA LEU A 24 -7.34 6.10 3.71
C LEU A 24 -6.28 6.96 4.40
N TYR A 25 -5.00 6.66 4.16
CA TYR A 25 -3.88 7.34 4.81
C TYR A 25 -3.21 8.34 3.85
N LEU A 26 -2.86 9.53 4.35
CA LEU A 26 -2.08 10.53 3.62
C LEU A 26 -0.58 10.19 3.79
N TYR A 27 0.08 9.70 2.74
CA TYR A 27 1.51 9.38 2.80
C TYR A 27 2.34 10.67 2.86
N ILE A 28 2.97 10.92 4.01
CA ILE A 28 4.05 11.91 4.16
C ILE A 28 5.33 11.14 4.54
N GLY A 29 5.78 10.24 3.66
CA GLY A 29 6.95 9.41 3.88
C GLY A 29 8.22 9.99 3.25
N TRP A 30 9.28 10.09 4.05
CA TRP A 30 10.63 10.44 3.63
C TRP A 30 11.21 9.33 2.72
N GLY A 31 11.24 9.55 1.40
CA GLY A 31 11.92 8.70 0.42
C GLY A 31 11.16 7.43 0.00
N PRO A 32 11.42 6.91 -1.23
CA PRO A 32 10.76 5.70 -1.74
C PRO A 32 11.25 4.46 -0.98
N GLY A 33 10.32 3.61 -0.54
CA GLY A 33 10.66 2.34 0.11
C GLY A 33 11.42 1.39 -0.82
N ARG A 34 12.24 0.54 -0.21
CA ARG A 34 13.06 -0.47 -0.87
C ARG A 34 12.93 -1.79 -0.16
N ALA A 35 12.97 -2.90 -0.89
CA ALA A 35 12.98 -4.22 -0.28
C ALA A 35 13.79 -5.20 -1.12
N GLU A 36 14.28 -6.24 -0.47
CA GLU A 36 14.75 -7.46 -1.11
C GLU A 36 13.61 -8.48 -1.20
N PRO A 37 13.68 -9.47 -2.10
CA PRO A 37 12.62 -10.48 -2.22
C PRO A 37 12.28 -11.19 -0.90
N GLY A 38 13.27 -11.45 -0.05
CA GLY A 38 13.07 -12.09 1.25
C GLY A 38 12.27 -11.26 2.25
N ASP A 39 12.33 -9.93 2.17
CA ASP A 39 11.56 -9.03 3.03
C ASP A 39 10.06 -9.12 2.71
N LEU A 40 9.73 -9.42 1.46
CA LEU A 40 8.37 -9.41 0.92
C LEU A 40 7.64 -10.75 1.08
N VAL A 41 8.39 -11.84 1.25
CA VAL A 41 7.83 -13.17 1.47
C VAL A 41 7.01 -13.20 2.75
N GLY A 42 5.78 -13.68 2.67
CA GLY A 42 4.83 -13.73 3.77
C GLY A 42 3.41 -13.39 3.34
N THR A 43 2.53 -13.25 4.33
CA THR A 43 1.14 -12.84 4.11
C THR A 43 0.95 -11.40 4.55
N TRP A 44 0.33 -10.62 3.66
CA TRP A 44 0.01 -9.21 3.81
C TRP A 44 -1.50 -9.05 3.88
N SER A 45 -2.01 -8.48 4.96
CA SER A 45 -3.44 -8.29 5.20
C SER A 45 -3.81 -6.82 5.04
N GLY A 46 -4.82 -6.58 4.21
CA GLY A 46 -5.44 -5.29 3.99
C GLY A 46 -6.87 -5.23 4.55
N PRO A 47 -7.58 -4.12 4.31
CA PRO A 47 -8.94 -3.94 4.81
C PRO A 47 -9.94 -4.88 4.13
N ARG A 48 -11.07 -5.12 4.81
CA ARG A 48 -12.22 -5.90 4.30
C ARG A 48 -11.87 -7.32 3.82
N GLY A 49 -10.94 -8.00 4.51
CA GLY A 49 -10.57 -9.37 4.17
C GLY A 49 -9.53 -9.50 3.05
N ALA A 50 -9.09 -8.38 2.47
CA ALA A 50 -8.08 -8.38 1.42
C ALA A 50 -6.77 -9.00 1.93
N GLN A 51 -6.20 -9.94 1.18
CA GLN A 51 -4.93 -10.57 1.49
C GLN A 51 -4.10 -10.80 0.24
N VAL A 52 -2.79 -10.63 0.38
CA VAL A 52 -1.79 -11.00 -0.61
C VAL A 52 -0.75 -11.87 0.08
N THR A 53 -0.52 -13.07 -0.42
CA THR A 53 0.56 -13.95 0.05
C THR A 53 1.60 -14.09 -1.04
N LEU A 54 2.86 -13.77 -0.72
CA LEU A 54 4.02 -13.86 -1.59
C LEU A 54 4.93 -14.98 -1.07
N ARG A 55 5.28 -15.96 -1.91
CA ARG A 55 6.12 -17.10 -1.52
C ARG A 55 7.51 -17.00 -2.13
N GLU A 56 8.49 -17.64 -1.48
CA GLU A 56 9.90 -17.63 -1.91
C GLU A 56 10.11 -18.18 -3.33
N ASP A 57 9.27 -19.10 -3.76
CA ASP A 57 9.30 -19.70 -5.10
C ASP A 57 8.76 -18.78 -6.21
N GLY A 58 8.36 -17.56 -5.88
CA GLY A 58 7.76 -16.60 -6.80
C GLY A 58 6.25 -16.79 -7.01
N SER A 59 5.61 -17.75 -6.32
CA SER A 59 4.16 -17.91 -6.39
C SER A 59 3.43 -16.92 -5.49
N ALA A 60 2.23 -16.54 -5.89
CA ALA A 60 1.40 -15.57 -5.19
C ALA A 60 -0.06 -16.04 -5.06
N THR A 61 -0.72 -15.59 -4.01
CA THR A 61 -2.15 -15.75 -3.80
C THR A 61 -2.76 -14.41 -3.43
N ALA A 62 -3.83 -14.03 -4.11
CA ALA A 62 -4.62 -12.84 -3.83
C ALA A 62 -6.02 -13.26 -3.38
N THR A 63 -6.55 -12.60 -2.36
CA THR A 63 -7.91 -12.82 -1.86
C THR A 63 -8.55 -11.48 -1.60
N GLU A 64 -9.73 -11.24 -2.19
CA GLU A 64 -10.51 -10.01 -2.07
C GLU A 64 -9.69 -8.73 -2.28
N VAL A 65 -8.66 -8.80 -3.14
CA VAL A 65 -7.79 -7.65 -3.41
C VAL A 65 -8.57 -6.64 -4.24
N PRO A 66 -8.60 -5.36 -3.82
CA PRO A 66 -9.23 -4.29 -4.60
C PRO A 66 -8.69 -4.22 -6.04
N GLY A 67 -9.61 -4.28 -7.00
CA GLY A 67 -9.34 -4.09 -8.42
C GLY A 67 -10.12 -2.88 -8.94
N GLY A 68 -9.41 -1.95 -9.58
CA GLY A 68 -10.00 -0.72 -10.13
C GLY A 68 -10.60 0.22 -9.08
N TYR A 69 -10.56 1.52 -9.36
CA TYR A 69 -11.06 2.54 -8.46
C TYR A 69 -11.97 3.53 -9.19
N SER A 70 -13.10 3.86 -8.57
CA SER A 70 -13.93 5.01 -8.95
C SER A 70 -13.77 6.07 -7.87
N GLY A 71 -12.92 7.07 -8.14
CA GLY A 71 -12.43 7.97 -7.11
C GLY A 71 -11.66 7.20 -6.04
N TYR A 72 -12.13 7.26 -4.78
CA TYR A 72 -11.49 6.61 -3.63
C TYR A 72 -12.12 5.27 -3.24
N HIS A 73 -13.11 4.79 -4.00
CA HIS A 73 -13.81 3.55 -3.70
C HIS A 73 -13.40 2.45 -4.69
N PRO A 74 -12.99 1.27 -4.20
CA PRO A 74 -12.74 0.13 -5.07
C PRO A 74 -14.05 -0.30 -5.72
N VAL A 75 -14.05 -0.48 -7.04
CA VAL A 75 -15.25 -0.83 -7.81
C VAL A 75 -15.49 -2.33 -7.85
N HIS A 76 -14.44 -3.14 -7.70
CA HIS A 76 -14.53 -4.58 -7.57
C HIS A 76 -13.35 -5.12 -6.74
N THR A 77 -13.42 -6.40 -6.39
CA THR A 77 -12.30 -7.15 -5.84
C THR A 77 -12.02 -8.37 -6.71
N PHE A 78 -10.82 -8.90 -6.62
CA PHE A 78 -10.44 -10.14 -7.29
C PHE A 78 -9.73 -11.08 -6.32
N SER A 79 -9.83 -12.38 -6.61
CA SER A 79 -9.13 -13.44 -5.89
C SER A 79 -8.54 -14.41 -6.91
N GLY A 80 -7.38 -14.97 -6.60
CA GLY A 80 -6.70 -15.86 -7.54
C GLY A 80 -5.33 -16.31 -7.06
N THR A 81 -4.70 -17.14 -7.88
CA THR A 81 -3.33 -17.62 -7.68
C THR A 81 -2.50 -17.35 -8.92
N GLY A 82 -1.22 -17.09 -8.73
CA GLY A 82 -0.29 -16.89 -9.84
C GLY A 82 1.11 -16.62 -9.35
N THR A 83 1.74 -15.57 -9.85
CA THR A 83 3.16 -15.28 -9.60
C THR A 83 3.37 -13.83 -9.21
N TRP A 84 4.49 -13.57 -8.53
CA TRP A 84 4.94 -12.22 -8.25
C TRP A 84 6.38 -12.01 -8.69
N THR A 85 6.72 -10.76 -8.98
CA THR A 85 8.09 -10.34 -9.28
C THR A 85 8.40 -9.02 -8.59
N LEU A 86 9.69 -8.78 -8.34
CA LEU A 86 10.21 -7.54 -7.81
C LEU A 86 11.24 -6.93 -8.78
N PRO A 87 10.79 -6.17 -9.78
CA PRO A 87 11.68 -5.40 -10.63
C PRO A 87 12.56 -4.44 -9.80
N LYS A 88 13.78 -4.21 -10.29
CA LYS A 88 14.62 -3.14 -9.73
C LYS A 88 13.99 -1.78 -10.06
N ALA A 89 14.02 -0.87 -9.10
CA ALA A 89 13.63 0.50 -9.37
C ALA A 89 14.56 1.13 -10.42
N PRO A 90 14.02 1.94 -11.34
CA PRO A 90 14.81 2.50 -12.45
C PRO A 90 15.86 3.51 -11.99
N ASN A 91 15.66 4.15 -10.84
CA ASN A 91 16.64 5.05 -10.20
C ASN A 91 16.33 5.19 -8.70
N SER A 92 17.20 5.90 -7.96
CA SER A 92 17.08 6.07 -6.51
C SER A 92 15.84 6.85 -6.06
N ALA A 93 15.28 7.71 -6.92
CA ALA A 93 14.12 8.54 -6.60
C ALA A 93 12.77 7.89 -6.97
N ALA A 94 12.77 6.89 -7.85
CA ALA A 94 11.55 6.17 -8.25
C ALA A 94 11.14 5.14 -7.22
N GLU A 95 9.83 4.93 -7.04
CA GLU A 95 9.30 3.88 -6.18
C GLU A 95 9.64 2.48 -6.71
N GLN A 96 9.80 1.52 -5.80
CA GLN A 96 9.94 0.11 -6.17
C GLN A 96 8.57 -0.54 -6.07
N VAL A 97 8.21 -1.29 -7.11
CA VAL A 97 6.88 -1.88 -7.26
C VAL A 97 7.01 -3.39 -7.27
N ILE A 98 6.13 -4.06 -6.54
CA ILE A 98 5.89 -5.50 -6.62
C ILE A 98 4.81 -5.72 -7.66
N ARG A 99 5.07 -6.58 -8.64
CA ARG A 99 4.06 -6.96 -9.64
C ARG A 99 3.49 -8.32 -9.30
N VAL A 100 2.19 -8.39 -9.06
CA VAL A 100 1.48 -9.64 -8.76
C VAL A 100 0.49 -9.91 -9.88
N GLU A 101 0.62 -11.06 -10.52
CA GLU A 101 -0.26 -11.52 -11.58
C GLU A 101 -0.95 -12.81 -11.13
N VAL A 102 -2.28 -12.82 -11.15
CA VAL A 102 -3.08 -13.95 -10.69
C VAL A 102 -4.15 -14.34 -11.71
N VAL A 103 -4.41 -15.63 -11.83
CA VAL A 103 -5.55 -16.16 -12.59
C VAL A 103 -6.80 -16.07 -11.72
N THR A 104 -7.82 -15.37 -12.20
CA THR A 104 -9.08 -15.11 -11.47
C THR A 104 -10.23 -15.98 -11.96
N GLY A 105 -10.07 -16.61 -13.13
CA GLY A 105 -11.08 -17.47 -13.75
C GLY A 105 -10.58 -18.09 -15.06
N PRO A 106 -11.40 -18.91 -15.75
CA PRO A 106 -11.02 -19.53 -17.01
C PRO A 106 -10.69 -18.48 -18.09
N GLY A 107 -9.41 -18.36 -18.46
CA GLY A 107 -8.94 -17.37 -19.43
C GLY A 107 -8.89 -15.93 -18.92
N GLU A 108 -9.08 -15.72 -17.61
CA GLU A 108 -9.08 -14.40 -16.98
C GLU A 108 -7.92 -14.26 -15.98
N SER A 109 -7.23 -13.12 -16.05
CA SER A 109 -6.13 -12.78 -15.15
C SER A 109 -6.24 -11.34 -14.68
N ALA A 110 -5.81 -11.09 -13.46
CA ALA A 110 -5.64 -9.75 -12.90
C ALA A 110 -4.16 -9.48 -12.60
N THR A 111 -3.75 -8.23 -12.81
CA THR A 111 -2.44 -7.75 -12.38
C THR A 111 -2.65 -6.63 -11.39
N VAL A 112 -1.92 -6.67 -10.28
CA VAL A 112 -1.85 -5.59 -9.30
C VAL A 112 -0.40 -5.21 -9.05
N GLU A 113 -0.19 -3.90 -8.94
CA GLU A 113 1.07 -3.28 -8.61
C GLU A 113 0.99 -2.79 -7.16
N LEU A 114 1.92 -3.27 -6.32
CA LEU A 114 2.00 -2.92 -4.91
C LEU A 114 3.26 -2.09 -4.68
N LEU A 115 3.09 -0.96 -4.03
CA LEU A 115 4.19 -0.07 -3.64
C LEU A 115 4.74 -0.51 -2.27
N ILE A 116 6.04 -0.30 -2.08
CA ILE A 116 6.75 -0.67 -0.85
C ILE A 116 6.85 0.56 0.06
N ASP A 117 6.40 0.42 1.30
CA ASP A 117 6.50 1.45 2.33
C ASP A 117 7.64 1.15 3.30
N GLY A 118 8.58 2.09 3.37
CA GLY A 118 9.78 1.98 4.20
C GLY A 118 10.77 0.93 3.71
N ASP A 119 12.00 1.00 4.21
CA ASP A 119 13.03 0.02 3.90
C ASP A 119 12.67 -1.35 4.50
N GLY A 120 12.86 -2.41 3.71
CA GLY A 120 12.45 -3.78 4.00
C GLY A 120 10.93 -3.97 4.07
N ALA A 121 10.14 -3.08 3.45
CA ALA A 121 8.68 -3.08 3.56
C ALA A 121 8.16 -3.03 5.02
N ARG A 122 8.97 -2.48 5.94
CA ARG A 122 8.68 -2.42 7.38
C ARG A 122 7.39 -1.65 7.68
N ASP A 123 7.09 -0.66 6.84
CA ASP A 123 5.95 0.22 7.00
C ASP A 123 4.75 -0.26 6.15
N GLY A 124 4.86 -1.42 5.50
CA GLY A 124 3.78 -2.04 4.74
C GLY A 124 4.06 -2.16 3.25
N ILE A 125 3.02 -2.61 2.55
CA ILE A 125 2.88 -2.46 1.10
C ILE A 125 1.50 -1.88 0.83
N HIS A 126 1.30 -1.16 -0.26
CA HIS A 126 -0.01 -0.62 -0.58
C HIS A 126 -0.36 -0.72 -2.07
N VAL A 127 -1.66 -0.83 -2.36
CA VAL A 127 -2.19 -0.69 -3.72
C VAL A 127 -2.53 0.79 -3.93
N PRO A 128 -1.89 1.51 -4.88
CA PRO A 128 -2.25 2.89 -5.17
C PRO A 128 -3.67 2.96 -5.74
N VAL A 129 -4.45 3.97 -5.32
CA VAL A 129 -5.81 4.18 -5.86
C VAL A 129 -5.79 4.78 -7.27
N SER A 130 -4.69 5.46 -7.63
CA SER A 130 -4.38 5.89 -8.99
C SER A 130 -2.88 6.12 -9.14
N ALA A 131 -2.38 6.14 -10.39
CA ALA A 131 -0.96 6.38 -10.68
C ALA A 131 -0.45 7.77 -10.24
N GLU A 132 -1.35 8.72 -9.98
CA GLU A 132 -1.01 10.09 -9.58
C GLU A 132 -1.33 10.37 -8.10
N SER A 133 -1.90 9.40 -7.38
CA SER A 133 -2.33 9.59 -6.00
C SER A 133 -1.30 9.03 -5.02
N ALA A 134 -0.95 9.85 -4.01
CA ALA A 134 -0.24 9.39 -2.82
C ALA A 134 -1.14 8.61 -1.83
N LEU A 135 -2.38 8.29 -2.24
CA LEU A 135 -3.32 7.52 -1.45
C LEU A 135 -3.29 6.06 -1.91
N GLY A 136 -3.23 5.15 -0.94
CA GLY A 136 -3.22 3.73 -1.19
C GLY A 136 -4.13 2.98 -0.23
N ILE A 137 -4.37 1.72 -0.56
CA ILE A 137 -4.91 0.74 0.37
C ILE A 137 -3.74 -0.02 0.96
N ASP A 138 -3.53 0.18 2.26
CA ASP A 138 -2.42 -0.42 2.98
C ASP A 138 -2.66 -1.90 3.29
N PHE A 139 -1.57 -2.65 3.21
CA PHE A 139 -1.46 -4.02 3.66
C PHE A 139 -0.31 -4.13 4.66
N ARG A 140 -0.53 -4.91 5.72
CA ARG A 140 0.45 -5.14 6.78
C ARG A 140 0.82 -6.61 6.84
N LYS A 141 2.10 -6.89 7.11
CA LYS A 141 2.58 -8.26 7.25
C LYS A 141 1.97 -8.90 8.50
N THR A 142 1.42 -10.10 8.35
CA THR A 142 0.74 -10.84 9.43
C THR A 142 1.32 -12.23 9.69
N ALA A 143 2.09 -12.76 8.74
CA ALA A 143 2.82 -14.03 8.88
C ALA A 143 4.10 -14.00 8.02
#